data_AF-A0A8S3KG74-F1
#
_entry.id   AF-A0A8S3KG74-F1
#
_cell.length_a   1.000
_cell.length_b   1.000
_cell.length_c   1.000
_cell.angle_alpha   90.00
_cell.angle_beta   90.00
_cell.angle_gamma   90.00
#
_symmetry.space_group_name_H-M   'P 1'
#
loop_
_entity.id
_entity.type
_entity.pdbx_description
1 polymer ?
#
loop_
_entity_poly.entity_id
_entity_poly.type
_entity_poly.pdbx_seq_one_letter_code
_entity_poly.pdbx_strand_id
1 'polypeptide(L)'
;MSQFAPITNSSIVQHSSQLHPNSTFQTVIENLQQQMSVLSTQFAHLTSRSSQSLRTELRLLFQDDNENTLDYFERLKTLMTEIDPECSDHWLKHKFIQKLRSDIRTRLDVDINLPIRDIVRKSQNI
;
A
#
# COMPACT_ATOMS: atom_id res chain seq x y z
N MET A 1 21.70 36.33 -69.26
CA MET A 1 21.88 35.48 -70.44
C MET A 1 23.28 34.88 -70.40
N SER A 2 23.42 33.68 -70.97
CA SER A 2 24.55 32.71 -70.91
C SER A 2 24.59 31.80 -69.69
N GLN A 3 24.86 30.50 -69.79
CA GLN A 3 24.53 29.39 -70.71
C GLN A 3 25.23 28.15 -70.08
N PHE A 4 24.66 26.96 -70.25
CA PHE A 4 25.03 25.67 -69.63
C PHE A 4 26.44 25.15 -69.97
N ALA A 5 26.99 24.26 -69.13
CA ALA A 5 27.38 22.90 -69.56
C ALA A 5 27.53 21.90 -68.38
N PRO A 6 27.17 20.61 -68.56
CA PRO A 6 27.16 19.55 -67.53
C PRO A 6 28.36 18.58 -67.63
N ILE A 7 28.65 17.82 -66.57
CA ILE A 7 29.39 16.54 -66.68
C ILE A 7 28.75 15.49 -65.76
N THR A 8 28.53 14.32 -66.36
CA THR A 8 27.91 13.10 -65.85
C THR A 8 28.92 12.15 -65.18
N ASN A 9 28.35 11.11 -64.58
CA ASN A 9 28.91 9.78 -64.32
C ASN A 9 29.55 9.44 -62.95
N SER A 10 28.76 8.65 -62.23
CA SER A 10 29.11 7.27 -61.81
C SER A 10 29.70 7.07 -60.41
N SER A 11 28.86 6.45 -59.59
CA SER A 11 29.20 5.30 -58.75
C SER A 11 30.30 5.49 -57.73
N ILE A 12 29.91 5.91 -56.53
CA ILE A 12 30.49 5.35 -55.31
C ILE A 12 29.34 4.77 -54.49
N VAL A 13 29.22 3.45 -54.60
CA VAL A 13 28.50 2.59 -53.66
C VAL A 13 29.13 2.81 -52.29
N GLN A 14 28.53 3.65 -51.46
CA GLN A 14 28.76 3.57 -50.01
C GLN A 14 27.79 2.54 -49.46
N HIS A 15 28.32 1.32 -49.29
CA HIS A 15 27.78 0.32 -48.37
C HIS A 15 27.64 0.97 -46.99
N SER A 16 26.46 1.53 -46.73
CA SER A 16 26.02 1.79 -45.37
C SER A 16 25.68 0.44 -44.79
N SER A 17 26.65 -0.21 -44.14
CA SER A 17 26.39 -1.34 -43.27
C SER A 17 25.40 -0.88 -42.21
N GLN A 18 24.11 -1.13 -42.44
CA GLN A 18 23.09 -1.08 -41.40
C GLN A 18 23.47 -2.16 -40.40
N LEU A 19 24.19 -1.76 -39.35
CA LEU A 19 24.29 -2.49 -38.10
C LEU A 19 22.87 -2.59 -37.55
N HIS A 20 22.16 -3.64 -37.94
CA HIS A 20 20.93 -4.03 -37.27
C HIS A 20 21.27 -4.28 -35.80
N PRO A 21 20.58 -3.66 -34.83
CA PRO A 21 20.74 -4.03 -33.44
C PRO A 21 20.46 -5.53 -33.33
N ASN A 22 21.36 -6.25 -32.67
CA ASN A 22 21.31 -7.69 -32.46
C ASN A 22 19.90 -8.08 -31.98
N SER A 23 19.07 -8.63 -32.88
CA SER A 23 17.62 -8.81 -32.69
C SER A 23 17.31 -9.65 -31.44
N THR A 24 18.20 -10.56 -31.11
CA THR A 24 18.16 -11.37 -29.88
C THR A 24 18.29 -10.52 -28.62
N PHE A 25 19.22 -9.57 -28.59
CA PHE A 25 19.42 -8.70 -27.42
C PHE A 25 18.21 -7.78 -27.21
N GLN A 26 17.70 -7.19 -28.30
CA GLN A 26 16.50 -6.34 -28.25
C GLN A 26 15.28 -7.12 -27.74
N THR A 27 15.10 -8.36 -28.22
CA THR A 27 14.03 -9.25 -27.75
C THR A 27 14.15 -9.59 -26.27
N VAL A 28 15.37 -9.78 -25.76
CA VAL A 28 15.61 -10.03 -24.32
C VAL A 28 15.24 -8.81 -23.48
N ILE A 29 15.60 -7.60 -23.92
CA ILE A 29 15.24 -6.35 -23.23
C ILE A 29 13.73 -6.16 -23.18
N GLU A 30 13.03 -6.40 -24.30
CA GLU A 30 11.56 -6.29 -24.37
C GLU A 30 10.88 -7.30 -23.43
N ASN A 31 11.37 -8.54 -23.40
CA ASN A 31 10.88 -9.55 -22.46
C ASN A 31 11.09 -9.17 -21.00
N LEU A 32 12.26 -8.62 -20.64
CA LEU A 32 12.54 -8.17 -19.28
C LEU A 32 11.65 -6.99 -18.88
N GLN A 33 11.43 -6.03 -19.78
CA GLN A 33 10.52 -4.90 -19.54
C GLN A 33 9.08 -5.38 -19.34
N GLN A 34 8.64 -6.37 -20.12
CA GLN A 34 7.31 -6.95 -19.98
C GLN A 34 7.16 -7.70 -18.65
N GLN A 35 8.15 -8.49 -18.24
CA GLN A 35 8.15 -9.17 -16.94
C GLN A 35 8.10 -8.16 -15.77
N MET A 36 8.90 -7.09 -15.83
CA MET A 36 8.87 -6.02 -14.82
C MET A 36 7.52 -5.31 -14.74
N SER A 37 6.85 -5.07 -15.88
CA SER A 37 5.51 -4.48 -15.92
C SER A 37 4.46 -5.38 -15.27
N VAL A 38 4.51 -6.69 -15.56
CA VAL A 38 3.60 -7.68 -14.96
C VAL A 38 3.80 -7.76 -13.45
N LEU A 39 5.06 -7.84 -12.98
CA LEU A 39 5.37 -7.88 -11.55
C LEU A 39 4.94 -6.60 -10.83
N SER A 40 5.17 -5.43 -11.42
CA SER A 40 4.71 -4.15 -10.89
C SER A 40 3.19 -4.10 -10.74
N THR A 41 2.46 -4.59 -11.76
CA THR A 41 1.00 -4.65 -11.74
C THR A 41 0.49 -5.62 -10.67
N GLN A 42 1.10 -6.79 -10.54
CA GLN A 42 0.75 -7.77 -9.49
C GLN A 42 1.02 -7.21 -8.10
N PHE A 43 2.15 -6.53 -7.90
CA PHE A 43 2.49 -5.88 -6.63
C PHE A 43 1.51 -4.76 -6.28
N ALA A 44 1.15 -3.91 -7.25
CA ALA A 44 0.12 -2.88 -7.09
C ALA A 44 -1.25 -3.49 -6.72
N HIS A 45 -1.60 -4.64 -7.31
CA HIS A 45 -2.86 -5.31 -7.03
C HIS A 45 -2.88 -5.99 -5.65
N LEU A 46 -1.76 -6.56 -5.21
CA LEU A 46 -1.58 -7.15 -3.87
C LEU A 46 -1.62 -6.06 -2.80
N THR A 47 -0.89 -4.96 -2.99
CA THR A 47 -0.89 -3.80 -2.08
C THR A 47 -2.25 -3.11 -2.02
N SER A 48 -2.98 -3.03 -3.13
CA SER A 48 -4.35 -2.51 -3.18
C SER A 48 -5.33 -3.41 -2.41
N ARG A 49 -5.29 -4.73 -2.64
CA ARG A 49 -6.14 -5.69 -1.91
C ARG A 49 -5.85 -5.70 -0.41
N SER A 50 -4.59 -5.74 -0.01
CA SER A 50 -4.21 -5.68 1.39
C SER A 50 -4.65 -4.35 2.01
N SER A 51 -4.47 -3.22 1.32
CA SER A 51 -4.94 -1.91 1.77
C SER A 51 -6.46 -1.82 1.92
N GLN A 52 -7.22 -2.45 1.02
CA GLN A 52 -8.69 -2.47 1.08
C GLN A 52 -9.19 -3.37 2.23
N SER A 53 -8.56 -4.53 2.45
CA SER A 53 -8.83 -5.41 3.60
C SER A 53 -8.56 -4.68 4.91
N LEU A 54 -7.37 -4.08 5.03
CA LEU A 54 -6.97 -3.24 6.15
C LEU A 54 -7.97 -2.10 6.41
N ARG A 55 -8.43 -1.39 5.37
CA ARG A 55 -9.42 -0.32 5.53
C ARG A 55 -10.80 -0.83 6.00
N THR A 56 -11.17 -2.03 5.59
CA THR A 56 -12.44 -2.66 5.98
C THR A 56 -12.36 -3.17 7.42
N GLU A 57 -11.26 -3.82 7.79
CA GLU A 57 -10.94 -4.22 9.16
C GLU A 57 -10.85 -3.01 10.10
N LEU A 58 -10.24 -1.90 9.66
CA LEU A 58 -10.14 -0.63 10.41
C LEU A 58 -11.50 0.01 10.75
N ARG A 59 -12.55 -0.28 9.97
CA ARG A 59 -13.94 0.13 10.22
C ARG A 59 -14.63 -0.79 11.22
N LEU A 60 -14.36 -2.09 11.16
CA LEU A 60 -14.81 -3.05 12.17
C LEU A 60 -14.19 -2.75 13.55
N LEU A 61 -13.11 -1.98 13.64
CA LEU A 61 -12.50 -1.62 14.93
C LEU A 61 -13.35 -0.72 15.82
N PHE A 62 -14.42 -0.08 15.34
CA PHE A 62 -15.27 0.71 16.24
C PHE A 62 -16.11 -0.21 17.13
N GLN A 63 -16.37 0.25 18.35
CA GLN A 63 -17.30 -0.43 19.26
C GLN A 63 -18.73 -0.17 18.79
N ASP A 64 -19.54 -1.23 18.72
CA ASP A 64 -20.95 -1.12 18.34
C ASP A 64 -21.81 -0.57 19.48
N ASP A 65 -22.95 0.05 19.15
CA ASP A 65 -23.86 0.72 20.10
C ASP A 65 -24.43 -0.20 21.20
N ASN A 66 -24.39 -1.52 21.03
CA ASN A 66 -24.86 -2.49 22.02
C ASN A 66 -23.74 -3.44 22.50
N GLU A 67 -22.51 -3.23 22.08
CA GLU A 67 -21.39 -4.10 22.42
C GLU A 67 -20.83 -3.76 23.80
N ASN A 68 -20.64 -4.78 24.64
CA ASN A 68 -19.97 -4.61 25.92
C ASN A 68 -18.52 -4.18 25.69
N THR A 69 -18.05 -3.20 26.47
CA THR A 69 -16.69 -2.65 26.33
C THR A 69 -15.59 -3.69 26.51
N LEU A 70 -15.79 -4.74 27.31
CA LEU A 70 -14.82 -5.83 27.45
C LEU A 70 -14.80 -6.73 26.23
N ASP A 71 -15.97 -7.13 25.73
CA ASP A 71 -16.08 -7.96 24.52
C ASP A 71 -15.47 -7.23 23.33
N TYR A 72 -15.75 -5.93 23.21
CA TYR A 72 -15.12 -5.03 22.26
C TYR A 72 -13.59 -5.01 22.38
N PHE A 73 -13.07 -4.90 23.61
CA PHE A 73 -11.63 -4.87 23.85
C PHE A 73 -10.94 -6.18 23.43
N GLU A 74 -11.51 -7.34 23.77
CA GLU A 74 -10.95 -8.64 23.39
C GLU A 74 -10.97 -8.83 21.87
N ARG A 75 -12.05 -8.41 21.20
CA ARG A 75 -12.16 -8.39 19.74
C ARG A 75 -11.11 -7.48 19.10
N LEU A 76 -10.95 -6.25 19.62
CA LEU A 76 -9.93 -5.31 19.16
C LEU A 76 -8.51 -5.86 19.33
N LYS A 77 -8.22 -6.46 20.49
CA LYS A 77 -6.91 -7.06 20.78
C LYS A 77 -6.58 -8.21 19.83
N THR A 78 -7.57 -9.06 19.53
CA THR A 78 -7.41 -10.18 18.59
C THR A 78 -7.08 -9.66 17.20
N LEU A 79 -7.90 -8.73 16.68
CA LEU A 79 -7.67 -8.10 15.38
C LEU A 79 -6.31 -7.41 15.30
N MET A 80 -5.90 -6.73 16.38
CA MET A 80 -4.62 -6.03 16.39
C MET A 80 -3.43 -6.99 16.38
N THR A 81 -3.55 -8.15 17.04
CA THR A 81 -2.53 -9.20 17.03
C THR A 81 -2.46 -9.90 15.67
N GLU A 82 -3.60 -10.08 14.99
CA GLU A 82 -3.64 -10.66 13.63
C GLU A 82 -3.01 -9.72 12.59
N ILE A 83 -3.24 -8.41 12.72
CA ILE A 83 -2.66 -7.40 11.84
C ILE A 83 -1.16 -7.22 12.12
N ASP A 84 -0.78 -7.16 13.39
CA ASP A 84 0.59 -6.93 13.86
C ASP A 84 0.84 -7.72 15.17
N PRO A 85 1.48 -8.89 15.09
CA PRO A 85 1.79 -9.71 16.27
C PRO A 85 2.73 -9.03 17.27
N GLU A 86 3.49 -8.01 16.83
CA GLU A 86 4.41 -7.23 17.66
C GLU A 86 3.78 -5.92 18.15
N CYS A 87 2.46 -5.77 17.99
CA CYS A 87 1.71 -4.59 18.40
C CYS A 87 1.96 -4.26 19.88
N SER A 88 2.52 -3.08 20.13
CA SER A 88 2.77 -2.62 21.49
C SER A 88 1.49 -2.34 22.27
N ASP A 89 1.50 -2.61 23.58
CA ASP A 89 0.42 -2.25 24.50
C ASP A 89 0.05 -0.76 24.43
N HIS A 90 1.04 0.11 24.20
CA HIS A 90 0.81 1.54 24.04
C HIS A 90 -0.05 1.84 22.80
N TRP A 91 0.22 1.16 21.68
CA TRP A 91 -0.55 1.32 20.46
C TRP A 91 -1.95 0.74 20.59
N LEU A 92 -2.09 -0.46 21.19
CA LEU A 92 -3.38 -1.07 21.48
C LEU A 92 -4.25 -0.16 22.35
N LYS A 93 -3.66 0.44 23.41
CA LYS A 93 -4.33 1.42 24.27
C LYS A 93 -4.82 2.63 23.49
N HIS A 94 -3.96 3.21 22.65
CA HIS A 94 -4.32 4.35 21.82
C HIS A 94 -5.47 4.00 20.87
N LYS A 95 -5.44 2.81 20.26
CA LYS A 95 -6.49 2.32 19.38
C LYS A 95 -7.81 2.10 20.11
N PHE A 96 -7.77 1.47 21.27
CA PHE A 96 -8.95 1.26 22.12
C PHE A 96 -9.66 2.59 22.39
N ILE A 97 -8.95 3.58 22.91
CA ILE A 97 -9.53 4.90 23.20
C ILE A 97 -10.07 5.58 21.93
N GLN A 98 -9.31 5.54 20.84
CA GLN A 98 -9.71 6.17 19.57
C GLN A 98 -11.01 5.58 19.03
N LYS A 99 -11.24 4.29 19.23
CA LYS A 99 -12.26 3.49 18.57
C LYS A 99 -13.45 3.10 19.46
N LEU A 100 -13.36 3.38 20.77
CA LEU A 100 -14.50 3.40 21.67
C LEU A 100 -15.64 4.25 21.10
N ARG A 101 -16.87 3.90 21.48
CA ARG A 101 -18.04 4.71 21.19
C ARG A 101 -17.86 6.14 21.70
N SER A 102 -18.45 7.09 20.99
CA SER A 102 -18.29 8.51 21.26
C SER A 102 -18.80 8.92 22.64
N ASP A 103 -19.90 8.35 23.12
CA ASP A 103 -20.49 8.62 24.44
C ASP A 103 -19.59 8.15 25.58
N ILE A 104 -18.95 6.98 25.43
CA ILE A 104 -17.97 6.49 26.40
C ILE A 104 -16.71 7.35 26.34
N ARG A 105 -16.16 7.55 25.13
CA ARG A 105 -14.90 8.27 24.90
C ARG A 105 -14.94 9.72 25.39
N THR A 106 -16.08 10.40 25.27
CA THR A 106 -16.22 11.79 25.72
C THR A 106 -16.30 11.94 27.25
N ARG A 107 -16.72 10.89 27.96
CA ARG A 107 -16.80 10.84 29.42
C ARG A 107 -15.57 10.20 30.07
N LEU A 108 -14.75 9.52 29.26
CA LEU A 108 -13.56 8.83 29.73
C LEU A 108 -12.44 9.84 30.01
N ASP A 109 -12.14 10.04 31.28
CA ASP A 109 -10.94 10.75 31.72
C ASP A 109 -9.72 9.83 31.62
N VAL A 110 -8.96 10.00 30.53
CA VAL A 110 -7.79 9.17 30.21
C VAL A 110 -6.53 9.81 30.77
N ASP A 111 -5.98 9.18 31.80
CA ASP A 111 -4.57 9.36 32.15
C ASP A 111 -3.72 8.38 31.32
N ILE A 112 -2.78 8.93 30.55
CA ILE A 112 -1.93 8.16 29.63
C ILE A 112 -1.07 7.15 30.39
N ASN A 113 -0.82 7.37 31.68
CA ASN A 113 0.02 6.51 32.50
C ASN A 113 -0.73 5.28 33.04
N LEU A 114 -2.05 5.24 32.90
CA LEU A 114 -2.82 4.09 33.35
C LEU A 114 -2.57 2.86 32.46
N PRO A 115 -2.52 1.67 33.07
CA PRO A 115 -2.45 0.43 32.32
C PRO A 115 -3.77 0.21 31.57
N ILE A 116 -3.69 -0.47 30.43
CA ILE A 116 -4.85 -0.68 29.54
C ILE A 116 -6.03 -1.34 30.25
N ARG A 117 -5.77 -2.28 31.16
CA ARG A 117 -6.80 -2.94 31.99
C ARG A 117 -7.65 -1.94 32.78
N ASP A 118 -7.03 -0.92 33.35
CA ASP A 118 -7.73 0.04 34.19
C ASP A 118 -8.54 1.02 33.32
N ILE A 119 -8.05 1.31 32.12
CA ILE A 119 -8.78 2.10 31.12
C ILE A 119 -10.02 1.33 30.64
N VAL A 120 -9.89 0.03 30.34
CA VAL A 120 -11.03 -0.82 29.96
C VAL A 120 -12.08 -0.85 31.08
N ARG A 121 -11.65 -1.06 32.34
CA ARG A 121 -12.57 -1.03 33.50
C ARG A 121 -13.26 0.31 33.68
N LYS A 122 -12.54 1.42 33.53
CA LYS A 122 -13.15 2.76 33.57
C LYS A 122 -14.21 2.90 32.48
N SER A 123 -13.89 2.52 31.25
CA SER A 123 -14.81 2.58 30.11
C SER A 123 -16.05 1.69 30.25
N GLN A 124 -15.98 0.60 31.02
CA GLN A 124 -17.14 -0.25 31.32
C GLN A 124 -18.14 0.39 32.30
N ASN A 125 -17.67 1.31 33.14
CA ASN A 125 -18.48 1.94 34.20
C ASN A 125 -19.15 3.26 33.76
N ILE A 126 -19.04 3.61 32.48
CA ILE A 126 -19.58 4.83 31.89
C ILE A 126 -20.93 4.54 31.23
#